data_AF-A0A957GFN8-F1
#
_entry.id   AF-A0A957GFN8-F1
#
_cell.length_a   1.000
_cell.length_b   1.000
_cell.length_c   1.000
_cell.angle_alpha   90.00
_cell.angle_beta   90.00
_cell.angle_gamma   90.00
#
_symmetry.space_group_name_H-M   'P 1'
#
loop_
_entity.id
_entity.type
_entity.pdbx_description
1 polymer ?
#
loop_
_entity_poly.entity_id
_entity_poly.type
_entity_poly.pdbx_seq_one_letter_code
_entity_poly.pdbx_strand_id
1 'polypeptide(L)'
;MKNKTTLTKTLAVIGTVLIWLPVVAPIILALVMLAVRQQFLLDFLMPAELFFLVAAGSVMLLVTAFWVHRWQKLIGWSLVAAVALLVGSQGLAEVTGLASGAIPAEGWPFVAVLTLFAGYIAAVIALGVGGILLLRDLFKPGELSLVG
;
A
#
# COMPACT_ATOMS: atom_id res chain seq x y z
N MET A 1 -26.90 -16.75 -0.89
CA MET A 1 -25.65 -16.84 -1.66
C MET A 1 -25.30 -15.53 -2.38
N LYS A 2 -26.25 -14.83 -3.03
CA LYS A 2 -26.03 -13.55 -3.74
C LYS A 2 -25.36 -12.44 -2.89
N ASN A 3 -25.78 -12.26 -1.64
CA ASN A 3 -25.27 -11.18 -0.77
C ASN A 3 -23.80 -11.37 -0.39
N LYS A 4 -23.34 -12.62 -0.21
CA LYS A 4 -21.92 -12.91 0.09
C LYS A 4 -21.01 -12.52 -1.08
N THR A 5 -21.45 -12.81 -2.31
CA THR A 5 -20.72 -12.43 -3.53
C THR A 5 -20.70 -10.91 -3.75
N THR A 6 -21.78 -10.21 -3.43
CA THR A 6 -21.78 -8.74 -3.48
C THR A 6 -20.85 -8.15 -2.43
N LEU A 7 -20.86 -8.67 -1.21
CA LEU A 7 -20.00 -8.20 -0.11
C LEU A 7 -18.52 -8.41 -0.44
N THR A 8 -18.10 -9.58 -0.94
CA THR A 8 -16.70 -9.84 -1.29
C THR A 8 -16.20 -8.90 -2.39
N LYS A 9 -17.03 -8.60 -3.40
CA LYS A 9 -16.71 -7.65 -4.47
C LYS A 9 -16.57 -6.23 -3.92
N THR A 10 -17.52 -5.76 -3.14
CA THR A 10 -17.47 -4.42 -2.55
C THR A 10 -16.24 -4.25 -1.65
N LEU A 11 -15.94 -5.26 -0.83
CA LEU A 11 -14.78 -5.26 0.06
C LEU A 11 -13.46 -5.21 -0.72
N ALA A 12 -13.36 -5.98 -1.81
CA ALA A 12 -12.20 -5.96 -2.69
C ALA A 12 -12.02 -4.62 -3.40
N VAL A 13 -13.11 -4.00 -3.87
CA VAL A 13 -13.06 -2.69 -4.56
C VAL A 13 -12.60 -1.62 -3.58
N ILE A 14 -13.27 -1.50 -2.42
CA ILE A 14 -12.91 -0.50 -1.41
C ILE A 14 -11.48 -0.73 -0.93
N GLY A 15 -11.09 -1.97 -0.63
CA GLY A 15 -9.74 -2.29 -0.20
C GLY A 15 -8.67 -1.91 -1.22
N THR A 16 -8.93 -2.16 -2.52
CA THR A 16 -8.01 -1.79 -3.60
C THR A 16 -7.88 -0.28 -3.73
N VAL A 17 -9.01 0.46 -3.69
CA VAL A 17 -9.00 1.93 -3.77
C VAL A 17 -8.23 2.55 -2.59
N LEU A 18 -8.46 2.04 -1.38
CA LEU A 18 -7.77 2.51 -0.17
C LEU A 18 -6.25 2.32 -0.24
N ILE A 19 -5.76 1.24 -0.85
CA ILE A 19 -4.31 0.97 -0.98
C ILE A 19 -3.68 1.86 -2.06
N TRP A 20 -4.39 2.16 -3.15
CA TRP A 20 -3.87 3.02 -4.20
C TRP A 20 -3.85 4.50 -3.82
N LEU A 21 -4.73 4.94 -2.91
CA LEU A 21 -4.82 6.34 -2.50
C LEU A 21 -3.48 6.88 -1.95
N PRO A 22 -2.79 6.22 -0.99
CA PRO A 22 -1.47 6.64 -0.50
C PRO A 22 -0.38 6.73 -1.57
N VAL A 23 -0.49 5.95 -2.64
CA VAL A 23 0.50 5.94 -3.75
C VAL A 23 0.22 7.08 -4.73
N VAL A 24 -1.05 7.31 -5.04
CA VAL A 24 -1.48 8.27 -6.07
C VAL A 24 -1.59 9.68 -5.51
N ALA A 25 -1.99 9.85 -4.24
CA ALA A 25 -2.15 11.14 -3.57
C ALA A 25 -0.93 12.07 -3.68
N PRO A 26 0.32 11.64 -3.36
CA PRO A 26 1.48 12.52 -3.46
C PRO A 26 1.74 12.99 -4.89
N ILE A 27 1.47 12.14 -5.89
CA ILE A 27 1.64 12.48 -7.31
C ILE A 27 0.59 13.53 -7.73
N ILE A 28 -0.68 13.31 -7.39
CA ILE A 28 -1.76 14.25 -7.73
C ILE A 28 -1.51 15.60 -7.02
N LEU A 29 -1.17 15.59 -5.74
CA LEU A 29 -0.91 16.81 -4.99
C LEU A 29 0.30 17.57 -5.54
N ALA A 30 1.37 16.88 -5.91
CA ALA A 30 2.52 17.50 -6.57
C ALA A 30 2.12 18.19 -7.89
N LEU A 31 1.29 17.54 -8.71
CA LEU A 31 0.78 18.12 -9.96
C LEU A 31 -0.13 19.33 -9.72
N VAL A 32 -1.02 19.25 -8.73
CA VAL A 32 -1.90 20.38 -8.37
C VAL A 32 -1.09 21.55 -7.82
N MET A 33 -0.13 21.30 -6.92
CA MET A 33 0.76 22.35 -6.40
C MET A 33 1.62 22.96 -7.48
N LEU A 34 2.06 22.17 -8.46
CA LEU A 34 2.77 22.69 -9.63
C LEU A 34 1.87 23.62 -10.46
N ALA A 35 0.60 23.24 -10.69
CA ALA A 35 -0.34 24.05 -11.46
C ALA A 35 -0.78 25.35 -10.72
N VAL A 36 -0.97 25.26 -9.41
CA VAL A 36 -1.51 26.38 -8.60
C VAL A 36 -0.41 27.30 -8.08
N ARG A 37 0.72 26.74 -7.62
CA ARG A 37 1.78 27.48 -6.92
C ARG A 37 3.09 27.57 -7.70
N GLN A 38 3.17 26.96 -8.90
CA GLN A 38 4.41 26.83 -9.69
C GLN A 38 5.57 26.20 -8.91
N GLN A 39 5.25 25.42 -7.87
CA GLN A 39 6.21 24.72 -7.03
C GLN A 39 5.95 23.23 -7.12
N PHE A 40 6.94 22.48 -7.59
CA PHE A 40 6.90 21.02 -7.57
C PHE A 40 7.31 20.55 -6.17
N LEU A 41 6.31 20.34 -5.31
CA LEU A 41 6.49 19.78 -3.97
C LEU A 41 5.94 18.36 -3.96
N LEU A 42 6.83 17.38 -4.11
CA LEU A 42 6.50 15.97 -3.95
C LEU A 42 6.74 15.58 -2.50
N ASP A 43 5.65 15.42 -1.75
CA ASP A 43 5.71 14.87 -0.41
C ASP A 43 5.89 13.35 -0.48
N PHE A 44 7.15 12.92 -0.38
CA PHE A 44 7.48 11.51 -0.44
C PHE A 44 7.13 10.78 0.87
N LEU A 45 6.89 11.46 1.99
CA LEU A 45 6.55 10.83 3.28
C LEU A 45 5.06 10.55 3.42
N MET A 46 4.21 11.23 2.67
CA MET A 46 2.75 11.06 2.65
C MET A 46 2.26 9.59 2.56
N PRO A 47 2.88 8.67 1.78
CA PRO A 47 2.49 7.26 1.79
C PRO A 47 2.62 6.57 3.16
N ALA A 48 3.57 7.01 4.01
CA ALA A 48 3.69 6.53 5.39
C ALA A 48 2.64 7.17 6.30
N GLU A 49 2.34 8.46 6.13
CA GLU A 49 1.29 9.14 6.90
C GLU A 49 -0.08 8.49 6.69
N LEU A 50 -0.36 8.10 5.44
CA LEU A 50 -1.59 7.43 5.04
C LEU A 50 -1.54 5.90 5.23
N PHE A 51 -0.58 5.39 6.01
CA PHE A 51 -0.45 3.95 6.29
C PHE A 51 -1.72 3.34 6.89
N PHE A 52 -2.52 4.09 7.65
CA PHE A 52 -3.79 3.60 8.17
C PHE A 52 -4.77 3.20 7.05
N LEU A 53 -4.74 3.88 5.89
CA LEU A 53 -5.52 3.50 4.71
C LEU A 53 -4.97 2.21 4.08
N VAL A 54 -3.65 2.08 4.00
CA VAL A 54 -2.99 0.84 3.54
C VAL A 54 -3.38 -0.33 4.45
N ALA A 55 -3.34 -0.15 5.77
CA ALA A 55 -3.68 -1.16 6.75
C ALA A 55 -5.17 -1.57 6.63
N ALA A 56 -6.08 -0.60 6.61
CA ALA A 56 -7.51 -0.86 6.44
C ALA A 56 -7.79 -1.58 5.11
N GLY A 57 -7.23 -1.09 4.01
CA GLY A 57 -7.40 -1.72 2.70
C GLY A 57 -6.80 -3.13 2.63
N SER A 58 -5.65 -3.35 3.27
CA SER A 58 -5.00 -4.66 3.32
C SER A 58 -5.81 -5.68 4.12
N VAL A 59 -6.42 -5.28 5.23
CA VAL A 59 -7.34 -6.15 6.00
C VAL A 59 -8.54 -6.54 5.13
N MET A 60 -9.14 -5.58 4.42
CA MET A 60 -10.26 -5.84 3.50
C MET A 60 -9.86 -6.83 2.38
N LEU A 61 -8.69 -6.64 1.77
CA LEU A 61 -8.19 -7.54 0.73
C LEU A 61 -7.84 -8.92 1.28
N LEU A 62 -7.22 -9.01 2.45
CA LEU A 62 -6.88 -10.29 3.10
C LEU A 62 -8.12 -11.10 3.45
N VAL A 63 -9.14 -10.47 4.04
CA VAL A 63 -10.42 -11.14 4.34
C VAL A 63 -11.05 -11.68 3.07
N THR A 64 -11.04 -10.89 2.00
CA THR A 64 -11.58 -11.31 0.69
C THR A 64 -10.77 -12.46 0.08
N ALA A 65 -9.44 -12.34 0.07
CA ALA A 65 -8.52 -13.35 -0.43
C ALA A 65 -8.62 -14.65 0.39
N PHE A 66 -8.86 -14.53 1.70
CA PHE A 66 -9.10 -15.67 2.58
C PHE A 66 -10.35 -16.42 2.16
N TRP A 67 -11.48 -15.73 2.00
CA TRP A 67 -12.74 -16.34 1.58
C TRP A 67 -12.68 -16.97 0.19
N VAL A 68 -11.97 -16.34 -0.76
CA VAL A 68 -11.93 -16.78 -2.16
C VAL A 68 -10.75 -17.73 -2.44
N HIS A 69 -9.86 -17.95 -1.47
CA HIS A 69 -8.67 -18.81 -1.61
C HIS A 69 -7.76 -18.45 -2.79
N ARG A 70 -7.72 -17.17 -3.19
CA ARG A 70 -6.92 -16.66 -4.31
C ARG A 70 -6.03 -15.51 -3.87
N TRP A 71 -4.81 -15.45 -4.42
CA TRP A 71 -3.81 -14.39 -4.19
C TRP A 71 -3.41 -14.12 -2.72
N GLN A 72 -3.79 -14.99 -1.78
CA GLN A 72 -3.48 -14.88 -0.35
C GLN A 72 -1.99 -14.71 -0.07
N LYS A 73 -1.15 -15.52 -0.75
CA LYS A 73 0.30 -15.46 -0.58
C LYS A 73 0.86 -14.11 -1.03
N LEU A 74 0.43 -13.63 -2.19
CA LEU A 74 0.90 -12.34 -2.73
C LEU A 74 0.48 -11.20 -1.79
N ILE A 75 -0.80 -11.13 -1.42
CA ILE A 75 -1.32 -10.07 -0.54
C ILE A 75 -0.68 -10.17 0.86
N GLY A 76 -0.59 -11.36 1.44
CA GLY A 76 0.00 -11.59 2.75
C GLY A 76 1.48 -11.24 2.82
N TRP A 77 2.30 -11.73 1.87
CA TRP A 77 3.73 -11.40 1.82
C TRP A 77 3.98 -9.93 1.53
N SER A 78 3.17 -9.31 0.66
CA SER A 78 3.29 -7.88 0.39
C SER A 78 2.94 -7.03 1.61
N LEU A 79 1.93 -7.43 2.41
CA LEU A 79 1.61 -6.76 3.67
C LEU A 79 2.74 -6.90 4.69
N VAL A 80 3.25 -8.11 4.90
CA VAL A 80 4.36 -8.35 5.84
C VAL A 80 5.58 -7.53 5.42
N ALA A 81 5.92 -7.54 4.13
CA ALA A 81 7.02 -6.73 3.59
C ALA A 81 6.78 -5.23 3.80
N ALA A 82 5.58 -4.72 3.50
CA ALA A 82 5.25 -3.32 3.68
C ALA A 82 5.41 -2.88 5.14
N VAL A 83 4.87 -3.64 6.10
CA VAL A 83 4.99 -3.34 7.53
C VAL A 83 6.45 -3.41 7.98
N ALA A 84 7.17 -4.47 7.63
CA ALA A 84 8.56 -4.65 8.04
C ALA A 84 9.48 -3.55 7.49
N LEU A 85 9.30 -3.17 6.22
CA LEU A 85 10.09 -2.14 5.57
C LEU A 85 9.76 -0.75 6.12
N LEU A 86 8.48 -0.46 6.39
CA LEU A 86 8.08 0.81 6.99
C LEU A 86 8.63 0.94 8.41
N VAL A 87 8.38 -0.03 9.28
CA VAL A 87 8.89 -0.04 10.67
C VAL A 87 10.42 -0.02 10.68
N GLY A 88 11.06 -0.78 9.78
CA GLY A 88 12.51 -0.77 9.62
C GLY A 88 13.06 0.59 9.22
N SER A 89 12.41 1.28 8.27
CA SER A 89 12.82 2.62 7.84
C SER A 89 12.73 3.64 8.97
N GLN A 90 11.63 3.64 9.73
CA GLN A 90 11.41 4.56 10.85
C GLN A 90 12.34 4.24 12.03
N GLY A 91 12.45 2.97 12.43
CA GLY A 91 13.33 2.55 13.51
C GLY A 91 14.81 2.83 13.21
N LEU A 92 15.25 2.66 11.95
CA LEU A 92 16.60 3.03 11.55
C LEU A 92 16.81 4.54 11.62
N ALA A 93 15.83 5.34 11.19
CA ALA A 93 15.90 6.80 11.30
C ALA A 93 15.96 7.27 12.77
N GLU A 94 15.23 6.63 13.67
CA GLU A 94 15.27 6.91 15.11
C GLU A 94 16.63 6.55 15.73
N VAL A 95 17.12 5.33 15.51
CA VAL A 95 18.37 4.83 16.11
C VAL A 95 19.60 5.60 15.61
N THR A 96 19.60 6.02 14.35
CA THR A 96 20.71 6.78 13.76
C THR A 96 20.69 8.25 14.14
N GLY A 97 19.60 8.75 14.75
CA GLY A 97 19.43 10.16 15.08
C GLY A 97 19.01 11.04 13.90
N LEU A 98 18.66 10.42 12.76
CA LEU A 98 18.08 11.10 11.59
C LEU A 98 16.72 11.71 11.94
N ALA A 99 15.88 10.96 12.66
CA ALA A 99 14.54 11.40 13.05
C ALA A 99 14.57 12.53 14.10
N SER A 100 15.58 12.55 14.97
CA SER A 100 15.76 13.60 15.99
C SER A 100 16.52 14.82 15.46
N GLY A 101 17.04 14.77 14.23
CA GLY A 101 17.90 15.81 13.67
C GLY A 101 19.30 15.87 14.31
N ALA A 102 19.70 14.85 15.06
CA ALA A 102 21.02 14.77 15.68
C ALA A 102 22.14 14.57 14.66
N ILE A 103 21.81 13.97 13.50
CA ILE A 103 22.70 13.89 12.33
C ILE A 103 22.03 14.56 11.12
N PRO A 104 22.82 15.20 10.23
CA PRO A 104 22.28 15.76 8.98
C PRO A 104 21.67 14.65 8.11
N ALA A 105 20.73 15.02 7.24
CA ALA A 105 20.04 14.12 6.31
C ALA A 105 20.93 13.71 5.13
N GLU A 106 22.09 13.15 5.43
CA GLU A 106 23.15 12.83 4.48
C GLU A 106 23.85 11.51 4.84
N GLY A 107 24.67 11.01 3.92
CA GLY A 107 25.47 9.81 4.12
C GLY A 107 24.68 8.50 4.08
N TRP A 108 25.34 7.42 4.54
CA TRP A 108 24.79 6.06 4.44
C TRP A 108 23.49 5.84 5.25
N PRO A 109 23.26 6.45 6.44
CA PRO A 109 22.01 6.24 7.17
C PRO A 109 20.80 6.74 6.38
N PHE A 110 20.96 7.91 5.75
CA PHE A 110 19.91 8.52 4.95
C PHE A 110 19.57 7.66 3.72
N VAL A 111 20.59 7.19 3.01
CA VAL A 111 20.41 6.28 1.86
C VAL A 111 19.73 4.97 2.28
N ALA A 112 20.10 4.40 3.42
CA ALA A 112 19.50 3.17 3.92
C ALA A 112 18.01 3.35 4.28
N VAL A 113 17.66 4.44 4.98
CA VAL A 113 16.27 4.80 5.29
C VAL A 113 15.45 4.98 4.01
N LEU A 114 15.96 5.74 3.03
CA LEU A 114 15.29 5.92 1.74
C LEU A 114 15.11 4.62 0.97
N THR A 115 16.10 3.72 1.02
CA THR A 115 16.03 2.42 0.35
C THR A 115 14.95 1.54 0.96
N LEU A 116 14.88 1.47 2.30
CA LEU A 116 13.83 0.75 3.01
C LEU A 116 12.46 1.35 2.70
N PHE A 117 12.36 2.67 2.70
CA PHE A 117 11.12 3.37 2.41
C PHE A 117 10.65 3.19 0.94
N ALA A 118 11.57 3.21 -0.02
CA ALA A 118 11.26 2.85 -1.41
C ALA A 118 10.78 1.40 -1.54
N GLY A 119 11.39 0.49 -0.77
CA GLY A 119 10.93 -0.90 -0.63
C GLY A 119 9.50 -0.98 -0.08
N TYR A 120 9.17 -0.19 0.93
CA TYR A 120 7.80 -0.08 1.45
C TYR A 120 6.83 0.34 0.35
N ILE A 121 7.13 1.39 -0.42
CA ILE A 121 6.29 1.83 -1.54
C ILE A 121 6.09 0.69 -2.56
N ALA A 122 7.16 -0.01 -2.93
CA ALA A 122 7.08 -1.14 -3.85
C ALA A 122 6.18 -2.26 -3.31
N ALA A 123 6.24 -2.56 -2.02
CA ALA A 123 5.38 -3.54 -1.37
C ALA A 123 3.90 -3.09 -1.34
N VAL A 124 3.63 -1.80 -1.11
CA VAL A 124 2.27 -1.23 -1.20
C VAL A 124 1.73 -1.29 -2.63
N ILE A 125 2.56 -1.03 -3.64
CA ILE A 125 2.17 -1.20 -5.05
C ILE A 125 1.85 -2.68 -5.32
N ALA A 126 2.67 -3.62 -4.83
CA ALA A 126 2.42 -5.05 -4.98
C ALA A 126 1.09 -5.48 -4.32
N LEU A 127 0.76 -4.93 -3.14
CA LEU A 127 -0.55 -5.08 -2.50
C LEU A 127 -1.69 -4.57 -3.40
N GLY A 128 -1.55 -3.37 -3.94
CA GLY A 128 -2.54 -2.75 -4.83
C GLY A 128 -2.76 -3.56 -6.11
N VAL A 129 -1.68 -4.08 -6.70
CA VAL A 129 -1.72 -5.01 -7.84
C VAL A 129 -2.42 -6.32 -7.44
N GLY A 130 -2.12 -6.86 -6.26
CA GLY A 130 -2.80 -8.01 -5.70
C GLY A 130 -4.32 -7.81 -5.58
N GLY A 131 -4.75 -6.62 -5.14
CA GLY A 131 -6.15 -6.23 -5.11
C GLY A 131 -6.80 -6.23 -6.50
N ILE A 132 -6.13 -5.66 -7.51
CA ILE A 132 -6.60 -5.65 -8.90
C ILE A 132 -6.71 -7.08 -9.46
N LEU A 133 -5.72 -7.94 -9.21
CA LEU A 133 -5.75 -9.34 -9.64
C LEU A 133 -6.90 -10.12 -8.98
N LEU A 134 -7.11 -9.89 -7.68
CA LEU A 134 -8.23 -10.47 -6.95
C LEU A 134 -9.58 -10.01 -7.52
N LEU A 135 -9.72 -8.71 -7.81
CA LEU A 135 -10.90 -8.15 -8.47
C LEU A 135 -11.14 -8.77 -9.84
N ARG A 136 -10.10 -8.86 -10.68
CA ARG A 136 -10.19 -9.48 -12.00
C ARG A 136 -10.78 -10.89 -11.90
N ASP A 137 -10.28 -11.70 -10.97
CA ASP A 137 -10.75 -13.08 -10.82
C ASP A 137 -12.15 -13.17 -10.17
N LEU A 138 -12.52 -12.22 -9.32
CA LEU A 138 -13.89 -12.08 -8.78
C LEU A 138 -14.94 -11.67 -9.83
N PHE A 139 -14.53 -10.92 -10.86
CA PHE A 139 -15.41 -10.43 -11.91
C PHE A 139 -15.38 -11.28 -13.19
N LYS A 140 -14.45 -12.23 -13.32
CA LYS A 140 -14.47 -13.20 -14.42
C LYS A 140 -15.70 -14.10 -14.34
N PRO A 141 -16.54 -14.16 -15.40
CA PRO A 141 -17.65 -15.10 -15.46
C PRO A 141 -17.10 -16.52 -15.69
N GLY A 142 -17.15 -17.38 -14.66
CA GLY A 142 -16.92 -18.82 -14.84
C GLY A 142 -16.18 -19.58 -13.72
N GLU A 143 -15.35 -18.95 -12.88
CA GLU A 143 -14.54 -19.70 -11.89
C GLU A 143 -15.19 -19.81 -10.49
N LEU A 144 -16.11 -18.92 -10.13
CA LEU A 144 -16.78 -18.93 -8.82
C LEU A 144 -17.96 -19.89 -8.71
N SER A 145 -18.35 -20.57 -9.81
CA SER A 145 -19.41 -21.59 -9.80
C SER A 145 -18.94 -22.99 -9.42
N LEU A 146 -17.62 -23.21 -9.21
CA LEU A 146 -17.04 -24.52 -8.95
C LEU A 146 -16.55 -24.73 -7.51
N VAL A 147 -16.73 -23.74 -6.63
CA VAL A 147 -16.30 -23.79 -5.21
C VAL A 147 -17.49 -23.53 -4.26
N GLY A 148 -18.71 -23.78 -4.73
CA GLY A 148 -19.93 -23.75 -3.92
C GLY A 148 -20.28 -25.13 -3.39
#